data_AF-A0A2A5M7H9-F1
#
_entry.id   AF-A0A2A5M7H9-F1
#
_cell.length_a   1.000
_cell.length_b   1.000
_cell.length_c   1.000
_cell.angle_alpha   90.00
_cell.angle_beta   90.00
_cell.angle_gamma   90.00
#
_symmetry.space_group_name_H-M   'P 1'
#
loop_
_entity.id
_entity.type
_entity.pdbx_description
1 polymer ?
#
loop_
_entity_poly.entity_id
_entity_poly.type
_entity_poly.pdbx_seq_one_letter_code
_entity_poly.pdbx_strand_id
1 'polypeptide(L)'
;NTVISFITNTNLQHYSGESALSLLSQNTGILLAMFVSSASGYSACMAFCRALCGMQMGNFYEDFTRIITRLMLPLSFILAVIFISEGVVQNYHANFSVLTLENKFQSIATGPVAALESIKHLGTNGGGFFG
;
A
#
# COMPACT_ATOMS: atom_id res chain seq x y z
N ASN A 1 -7.72 15.27 4.89
CA ASN A 1 -8.50 14.05 4.63
C ASN A 1 -7.56 12.86 4.39
N THR A 2 -6.76 12.86 3.30
CA THR A 2 -5.90 11.72 2.91
C THR A 2 -5.06 11.10 4.03
N VAL A 3 -4.26 11.88 4.76
CA VAL A 3 -3.39 11.35 5.83
C VAL A 3 -4.20 10.59 6.89
N ILE A 4 -5.29 11.19 7.37
CA ILE A 4 -6.19 10.57 8.35
C ILE A 4 -6.71 9.25 7.80
N SER A 5 -7.20 9.26 6.56
CA SER A 5 -7.80 8.09 5.96
C SER A 5 -6.84 6.91 5.81
N PHE A 6 -5.58 7.18 5.46
CA PHE A 6 -4.56 6.14 5.33
C PHE A 6 -4.07 5.62 6.69
N ILE A 7 -3.97 6.48 7.71
CA ILE A 7 -3.64 6.07 9.09
C ILE A 7 -4.78 5.25 9.71
N THR A 8 -6.04 5.51 9.34
CA THR A 8 -7.20 4.73 9.79
C THR A 8 -7.48 3.49 8.95
N ASN A 9 -6.54 3.08 8.07
CA ASN A 9 -6.68 1.93 7.15
C ASN A 9 -7.95 1.97 6.28
N THR A 10 -8.50 3.17 6.03
CA THR A 10 -9.70 3.38 5.23
C THR A 10 -9.33 3.71 3.79
N ASN A 11 -8.34 4.58 3.64
CA ASN A 11 -7.73 5.00 2.40
C ASN A 11 -8.73 5.57 1.36
N LEU A 12 -9.72 6.31 1.85
CA LEU A 12 -10.61 7.15 1.07
C LEU A 12 -9.80 8.21 0.30
N GLN A 13 -10.10 8.38 -0.99
CA GLN A 13 -9.40 9.30 -1.88
C GLN A 13 -10.37 10.33 -2.45
N HIS A 14 -10.10 11.61 -2.17
CA HIS A 14 -10.72 12.77 -2.83
C HIS A 14 -9.66 13.46 -3.72
N TYR A 15 -8.88 12.66 -4.43
CA TYR A 15 -7.80 13.09 -5.31
C TYR A 15 -7.54 11.99 -6.35
N SER A 16 -7.03 12.35 -7.52
CA SER A 16 -6.47 11.39 -8.49
C SER A 16 -4.96 11.26 -8.23
N GLY A 17 -4.50 10.03 -7.99
CA GLY A 17 -3.16 9.78 -7.46
C GLY A 17 -2.03 10.12 -8.43
N GLU A 18 -2.25 9.94 -9.73
CA GLU A 18 -1.30 10.25 -10.80
C GLU A 18 -1.12 11.75 -11.05
N SER A 19 -2.09 12.57 -10.63
CA SER A 19 -2.06 14.02 -10.84
C SER A 19 -1.76 14.79 -9.56
N ALA A 20 -2.22 14.30 -8.40
CA ALA A 20 -2.15 15.04 -7.14
C ALA A 20 -0.97 14.65 -6.25
N LEU A 21 -0.39 13.45 -6.42
CA LEU A 21 0.71 12.97 -5.58
C LEU A 21 1.99 12.78 -6.39
N SER A 22 3.11 13.17 -5.79
CA SER A 22 4.43 12.82 -6.32
C SER A 22 4.76 11.34 -6.08
N LEU A 23 5.65 10.76 -6.89
CA LEU A 23 6.18 9.41 -6.66
C LEU A 23 6.80 9.27 -5.26
N LEU A 24 7.44 10.33 -4.75
CA LEU A 24 7.98 10.35 -3.40
C LEU A 24 6.87 10.22 -2.36
N SER A 25 5.81 11.03 -2.48
CA SER A 25 4.66 10.98 -1.56
C SER A 25 3.94 9.64 -1.61
N GLN A 26 3.80 9.04 -2.79
CA GLN A 26 3.23 7.69 -2.96
C GLN A 26 4.10 6.63 -2.27
N ASN A 27 5.42 6.70 -2.42
CA ASN A 27 6.33 5.67 -1.89
C ASN A 27 6.62 5.80 -0.39
N THR A 28 6.72 7.02 0.16
CA THR A 28 7.11 7.24 1.56
C THR A 28 5.97 7.63 2.46
N GLY A 29 4.93 8.28 1.94
CA GLY A 29 3.75 8.66 2.71
C GLY A 29 2.67 7.59 2.67
N ILE A 30 2.12 7.38 1.47
CA ILE A 30 0.99 6.47 1.22
C ILE A 30 1.37 5.02 1.55
N LEU A 31 2.44 4.50 0.92
CA LEU A 31 2.86 3.11 1.13
C LEU A 31 3.22 2.83 2.59
N LEU A 32 3.97 3.72 3.24
CA LEU A 32 4.31 3.59 4.66
C LEU A 32 3.06 3.53 5.54
N ALA A 33 2.11 4.43 5.32
CA ALA A 33 0.87 4.46 6.09
C ALA A 33 0.07 3.16 5.93
N MET A 34 0.05 2.55 4.75
CA MET A 34 -0.62 1.26 4.50
C MET A 34 -0.04 0.09 5.29
N PHE A 35 1.29 0.05 5.47
CA PHE A 35 1.93 -0.96 6.33
C PHE A 35 1.62 -0.69 7.80
N VAL A 36 1.80 0.56 8.25
CA VAL A 36 1.66 0.93 9.66
C VAL A 36 0.23 0.79 10.15
N SER A 37 -0.76 1.23 9.37
CA SER A 37 -2.17 1.17 9.77
C SER A 37 -2.67 -0.27 9.88
N SER A 38 -2.35 -1.12 8.89
CA SER A 38 -2.72 -2.53 8.90
C SER A 38 -1.99 -3.32 10.00
N ALA A 39 -0.67 -3.12 10.18
CA ALA A 39 0.08 -3.76 11.25
C ALA A 39 -0.46 -3.40 12.66
N SER A 40 -0.90 -2.16 12.85
CA SER A 40 -1.54 -1.74 14.11
C SER A 40 -2.82 -2.53 14.39
N GLY A 41 -3.66 -2.73 13.37
CA GLY A 41 -4.88 -3.53 13.48
C GLY A 41 -4.60 -5.00 13.80
N TYR A 42 -3.62 -5.61 13.12
CA TYR A 42 -3.20 -6.99 13.38
C TYR A 42 -2.61 -7.16 14.79
N SER A 43 -1.80 -6.22 15.28
CA SER A 43 -1.27 -6.25 16.65
C SER A 43 -2.39 -6.20 17.70
N ALA A 44 -3.39 -5.33 17.50
CA ALA A 44 -4.55 -5.24 18.38
C ALA A 44 -5.37 -6.55 18.38
N CYS A 45 -5.59 -7.13 17.20
CA CYS A 45 -6.26 -8.43 17.05
C CYS A 45 -5.50 -9.55 17.79
N MET A 46 -4.16 -9.60 17.66
CA MET A 46 -3.35 -10.60 18.33
C MET A 46 -3.38 -10.46 19.87
N ALA A 47 -3.38 -9.23 20.39
CA ALA A 47 -3.55 -8.97 21.82
C ALA A 47 -4.93 -9.42 22.31
N PHE A 48 -5.98 -9.14 21.53
CA PHE A 48 -7.35 -9.57 21.80
C PHE A 48 -7.48 -11.10 21.83
N CYS A 49 -6.96 -11.81 20.83
CA CYS A 49 -6.97 -13.27 20.78
C CYS A 49 -6.23 -13.90 21.99
N ARG A 50 -5.06 -13.36 22.37
CA ARG A 50 -4.34 -13.84 23.57
C ARG A 50 -5.16 -13.64 24.84
N ALA A 51 -5.82 -12.48 24.99
CA ALA A 51 -6.65 -12.19 26.15
C ALA A 51 -7.85 -13.17 26.25
N LEU A 52 -8.51 -13.49 25.13
CA LEU A 52 -9.58 -14.49 25.10
C LEU A 52 -9.10 -15.89 25.51
N CYS A 53 -7.85 -16.23 25.21
CA CYS A 53 -7.23 -17.50 25.63
C CYS A 53 -6.71 -17.49 27.09
N GLY A 54 -6.95 -16.42 27.86
CA GLY A 54 -6.45 -16.28 29.24
C GLY A 54 -4.94 -16.04 29.34
N MET A 55 -4.30 -15.65 28.24
CA MET A 55 -2.87 -15.34 28.19
C MET A 55 -2.63 -13.84 28.44
N GLN A 56 -1.40 -13.48 28.79
CA GLN A 56 -0.99 -12.07 28.80
C GLN A 56 -1.07 -11.48 27.38
N MET A 57 -1.49 -10.22 27.27
CA MET A 57 -1.63 -9.51 26.00
C MET A 57 -0.29 -9.25 25.26
N GLY A 58 0.85 -9.50 25.91
CA GLY A 58 2.20 -9.34 25.35
C GLY A 58 2.59 -7.89 25.06
N ASN A 59 3.50 -7.70 24.10
CA ASN A 59 4.09 -6.40 23.77
C ASN A 59 3.68 -5.95 22.36
N PHE A 60 2.98 -4.81 22.29
CA PHE A 60 2.53 -4.21 21.04
C PHE A 60 3.68 -4.01 20.02
N TYR A 61 4.82 -3.48 20.45
CA TYR A 61 5.93 -3.18 19.54
C TYR A 61 6.54 -4.45 18.96
N GLU A 62 6.59 -5.53 19.74
CA GLU A 62 7.08 -6.82 19.28
C GLU A 62 6.15 -7.42 18.21
N ASP A 63 4.85 -7.42 18.46
CA ASP A 63 3.85 -7.88 17.49
C ASP A 63 3.87 -7.03 16.22
N PHE A 64 3.87 -5.70 16.39
CA PHE A 64 3.89 -4.73 15.29
C PHE A 64 5.12 -4.91 14.39
N THR A 65 6.31 -4.97 14.99
CA THR A 65 7.55 -5.18 14.22
C THR A 65 7.57 -6.56 13.55
N ARG A 66 7.08 -7.62 14.21
CA ARG A 66 7.03 -8.96 13.62
C ARG A 66 6.04 -9.04 12.47
N ILE A 67 4.86 -8.45 12.60
CA ILE A 67 3.85 -8.39 11.53
C ILE A 67 4.46 -7.70 10.31
N ILE A 68 5.09 -6.55 10.47
CA ILE A 68 5.71 -5.84 9.34
C ILE A 68 6.85 -6.67 8.74
N THR A 69 7.83 -7.08 9.56
CA THR A 69 9.10 -7.66 9.05
C THR A 69 9.00 -9.12 8.62
N ARG A 70 8.10 -9.91 9.22
CA ARG A 70 8.02 -11.36 9.01
C ARG A 70 6.77 -11.81 8.25
N LEU A 71 5.74 -10.96 8.17
CA LEU A 71 4.51 -11.27 7.47
C LEU A 71 4.32 -10.32 6.28
N MET A 72 4.13 -9.02 6.53
CA MET A 72 3.70 -8.08 5.51
C MET A 72 4.77 -7.82 4.45
N LEU A 73 6.00 -7.45 4.84
CA LEU A 73 7.10 -7.19 3.90
C LEU A 73 7.43 -8.39 3.00
N PRO A 74 7.64 -9.62 3.51
CA PRO A 74 7.95 -10.75 2.64
C PRO A 74 6.80 -11.14 1.73
N LEU A 75 5.56 -11.16 2.22
CA LEU A 75 4.40 -11.53 1.40
C LEU A 75 4.06 -10.45 0.37
N SER A 76 4.12 -9.16 0.73
CA SER A 76 3.92 -8.06 -0.21
C SER A 76 5.00 -8.05 -1.29
N PHE A 77 6.26 -8.34 -0.95
CA PHE A 77 7.32 -8.47 -1.95
C PHE A 77 7.03 -9.60 -2.95
N ILE A 78 6.62 -10.78 -2.48
CA ILE A 78 6.25 -11.90 -3.37
C ILE A 78 5.07 -11.51 -4.26
N LEU A 79 4.01 -10.92 -3.70
CA LEU A 79 2.84 -10.46 -4.46
C LEU A 79 3.21 -9.37 -5.48
N ALA A 80 4.09 -8.44 -5.12
CA ALA A 80 4.56 -7.41 -6.05
C ALA A 80 5.32 -8.03 -7.24
N VAL A 81 6.15 -9.05 -7.01
CA VAL A 81 6.83 -9.77 -8.10
C VAL A 81 5.84 -10.47 -9.02
N ILE A 82 4.79 -11.10 -8.46
CA ILE A 82 3.70 -11.70 -9.26
C ILE A 82 2.97 -10.62 -10.06
N PHE A 83 2.62 -9.49 -9.46
CA PHE A 83 1.98 -8.41 -10.20
C PHE A 83 2.85 -7.85 -11.33
N ILE A 84 4.17 -7.74 -11.12
CA ILE A 84 5.09 -7.35 -12.18
C ILE A 84 5.09 -8.39 -13.33
N SER A 85 5.03 -9.70 -13.03
CA SER A 85 4.97 -10.72 -14.09
C SER A 85 3.67 -10.65 -14.90
N GLU A 86 2.57 -10.24 -14.26
CA GLU A 86 1.27 -10.03 -14.93
C GLU A 86 1.13 -8.64 -15.58
N GLY A 87 2.20 -7.84 -15.60
CA GLY A 87 2.24 -6.57 -16.34
C GLY A 87 1.88 -5.32 -15.53
N VAL A 88 1.75 -5.42 -14.19
CA VAL A 88 1.57 -4.23 -13.34
C VAL A 88 2.85 -3.40 -13.31
N VAL A 89 2.71 -2.09 -13.51
CA VAL A 89 3.85 -1.16 -13.60
C VAL A 89 4.61 -1.08 -12.27
N GLN A 90 5.93 -1.20 -12.33
CA GLN A 90 6.81 -0.95 -11.18
C GLN A 90 8.09 -0.25 -11.66
N ASN A 91 8.09 1.09 -11.67
CA ASN A 91 9.27 1.89 -12.00
C ASN A 91 9.20 3.29 -11.35
N TYR A 92 10.20 4.13 -11.61
CA TYR A 92 10.24 5.53 -11.16
C TYR A 92 10.39 6.52 -12.33
N HIS A 93 9.88 6.16 -13.51
CA HIS A 93 9.92 7.06 -14.67
C HIS A 93 8.90 8.19 -14.51
N ALA A 94 9.15 9.31 -15.20
CA ALA A 94 8.14 10.34 -15.37
C ALA A 94 7.01 9.82 -16.29
N ASN A 95 5.83 10.42 -16.16
CA ASN A 95 4.72 10.16 -17.09
C ASN A 95 5.17 10.47 -18.53
N PHE A 96 4.77 9.62 -19.47
CA PHE A 96 5.19 9.74 -20.86
C PHE A 96 3.98 9.79 -21.80
N SER A 97 4.13 10.50 -22.92
CA SER A 97 3.06 10.65 -23.91
C SER A 97 3.24 9.68 -25.07
N VAL A 98 2.15 9.08 -25.51
CA VAL A 98 2.10 8.22 -26.69
C VAL A 98 1.16 8.83 -27.74
N LEU A 99 1.54 8.73 -29.01
CA LEU A 99 0.64 9.05 -30.13
C LEU A 99 -0.25 7.83 -30.38
N THR A 100 -1.55 8.02 -30.26
CA THR A 100 -2.55 6.95 -30.45
C THR A 100 -2.83 6.72 -31.94
N LEU A 101 -3.52 5.62 -32.24
CA LEU A 101 -3.97 5.30 -33.61
C LEU A 101 -4.92 6.35 -34.20
N GLU A 102 -5.55 7.18 -33.37
CA GLU A 102 -6.40 8.31 -33.79
C GLU A 102 -5.58 9.60 -34.04
N ASN A 103 -4.25 9.52 -34.01
CA ASN A 103 -3.35 10.68 -34.07
C ASN A 103 -3.57 11.70 -32.95
N LYS A 104 -3.92 11.25 -31.73
CA LYS A 104 -4.01 12.09 -30.53
C LYS A 104 -2.90 11.72 -29.56
N PHE A 105 -2.40 12.69 -28.79
CA PHE A 105 -1.48 12.41 -27.69
C PHE A 105 -2.25 11.98 -26.45
N GLN A 106 -1.82 10.88 -25.83
CA GLN A 106 -2.29 10.41 -24.54
C GLN A 106 -1.13 10.33 -23.57
N SER A 107 -1.30 10.92 -22.39
CA SER A 107 -0.33 10.79 -21.29
C SER A 107 -0.59 9.49 -20.53
N ILE A 108 0.46 8.70 -20.30
CA ILE A 108 0.42 7.46 -19.53
C ILE A 108 1.10 7.70 -18.18
N ALA A 109 0.34 7.51 -17.11
CA ALA A 109 0.85 7.58 -15.76
C ALA A 109 1.65 6.31 -15.41
N THR A 110 2.77 6.47 -14.73
CA THR A 110 3.64 5.36 -14.31
C THR A 110 4.09 5.52 -12.86
N GLY A 111 4.68 4.47 -12.29
CA GLY A 111 5.22 4.54 -10.94
C GLY A 111 5.39 3.16 -10.29
N PRO A 112 5.68 3.12 -8.98
CA PRO A 112 5.81 1.88 -8.21
C PRO A 112 4.44 1.29 -7.84
N VAL A 113 3.61 0.99 -8.85
CA VAL A 113 2.21 0.56 -8.67
C VAL A 113 2.14 -0.84 -8.05
N ALA A 114 2.93 -1.80 -8.53
CA ALA A 114 2.90 -3.17 -8.02
C ALA A 114 3.20 -3.27 -6.52
N ALA A 115 4.15 -2.47 -6.02
CA ALA A 115 4.45 -2.38 -4.59
C ALA A 115 3.27 -1.84 -3.79
N LEU A 116 2.62 -0.76 -4.26
CA LEU A 116 1.43 -0.22 -3.61
C LEU A 116 0.27 -1.20 -3.61
N GLU A 117 -0.01 -1.83 -4.75
CA GLU A 117 -1.10 -2.80 -4.90
C GLU A 117 -0.90 -4.05 -4.02
N SER A 118 0.34 -4.50 -3.86
CA SER A 118 0.66 -5.67 -3.04
C SER A 118 0.28 -5.47 -1.56
N ILE A 119 0.73 -4.38 -0.94
CA ILE A 119 0.35 -4.06 0.45
C ILE A 119 -1.11 -3.63 0.54
N LYS A 120 -1.66 -3.06 -0.54
CA LYS A 120 -3.07 -2.68 -0.56
C LYS A 120 -3.96 -3.88 -0.28
N HIS A 121 -3.79 -4.93 -1.10
CA HIS A 121 -4.56 -6.16 -0.96
C HIS A 121 -4.23 -6.92 0.33
N LEU A 122 -2.94 -7.06 0.66
CA LEU A 122 -2.52 -7.83 1.83
C LEU A 122 -2.98 -7.19 3.16
N GLY A 123 -2.88 -5.86 3.24
CA GLY A 123 -3.25 -5.10 4.44
C GLY A 123 -4.72 -4.68 4.50
N THR A 124 -5.53 -5.13 3.53
CA THR A 124 -6.94 -4.73 3.34
C THR A 124 -7.14 -3.21 3.34
N ASN A 125 -6.18 -2.51 2.73
CA ASN A 125 -6.23 -1.08 2.53
C ASN A 125 -7.12 -0.76 1.31
N GLY A 126 -7.78 0.40 1.31
CA GLY A 126 -8.69 0.80 0.23
C GLY A 126 -8.08 1.65 -0.91
N GLY A 127 -6.84 2.13 -0.77
CA GLY A 127 -6.32 3.23 -1.61
C GLY A 127 -5.57 2.75 -2.84
N GLY A 128 -5.87 3.30 -4.01
CA GLY A 128 -5.20 3.01 -5.28
C GLY A 128 -4.09 3.99 -5.62
N PHE A 129 -3.17 3.59 -6.51
CA PHE A 129 -2.14 4.46 -7.07
C PHE A 129 -2.73 5.55 -8.00
N PHE A 130 -3.81 5.19 -8.71
CA PHE A 130 -4.53 6.02 -9.67
C PHE A 130 -5.93 6.37 -9.13
N GLY A 131 -6.57 7.42 -9.65
CA GLY A 131 -7.94 7.81 -9.26
C GLY A 131 -8.90 8.12 -10.40
#